data_AF-A0A926SP91-F1
#
_entry.id   AF-A0A926SP91-F1
#
_cell.length_a   1.000
_cell.length_b   1.000
_cell.length_c   1.000
_cell.angle_alpha   90.00
_cell.angle_beta   90.00
_cell.angle_gamma   90.00
#
_symmetry.space_group_name_H-M   'P 1'
#
loop_
_entity.id
_entity.type
_entity.pdbx_description
1 polymer ?
#
loop_
_entity_poly.entity_id
_entity_poly.type
_entity_poly.pdbx_seq_one_letter_code
_entity_poly.pdbx_strand_id
1 'polypeptide(L)'
;MADQSLQAMDLDATIAALQQGVTSIPLDEAIAIIETWQSQLQGHDLAEDLGELKAALQNGNSGEIAKLLIDIGEDASGASSIAPSEVMPRLQQLGQVLYQAGHAIK
;
A
#
# COMPACT_ATOMS: atom_id res chain seq x y z
N MET A 1 -3.45 15.52 -24.27
CA MET A 1 -2.28 14.76 -23.80
C MET A 1 -2.20 15.01 -22.32
N ALA A 2 -2.82 14.15 -21.51
CA ALA A 2 -2.85 14.34 -20.07
C ALA A 2 -2.41 13.04 -19.40
N ASP A 3 -1.32 13.19 -18.67
CA ASP A 3 -1.00 12.49 -17.45
C ASP A 3 -0.54 11.03 -17.47
N GLN A 4 0.78 10.87 -17.62
CA GLN A 4 1.50 9.66 -17.19
C GLN A 4 2.57 10.01 -16.14
N SER A 5 2.48 11.20 -15.53
CA SER A 5 3.47 11.71 -14.57
C SER A 5 2.96 11.75 -13.12
N LEU A 6 1.64 11.75 -12.90
CA LEU A 6 1.06 11.66 -11.55
C LEU A 6 1.36 10.30 -10.88
N GLN A 7 1.38 9.19 -11.61
CA GLN A 7 1.45 7.85 -11.00
C GLN A 7 2.75 7.54 -10.24
N ALA A 8 3.89 8.11 -10.65
CA ALA A 8 5.15 7.91 -9.95
C ALA A 8 5.38 8.97 -8.85
N MET A 9 4.98 10.22 -9.09
CA MET A 9 5.14 11.31 -8.11
C MET A 9 4.20 11.15 -6.92
N ASP A 10 2.99 10.64 -7.12
CA ASP A 10 2.07 10.34 -6.01
C ASP A 10 2.57 9.17 -5.16
N LEU A 11 3.24 8.17 -5.74
CA LEU A 11 3.73 6.99 -5.00
C LEU A 11 4.83 7.35 -3.98
N ASP A 12 5.80 8.17 -4.38
CA ASP A 12 6.86 8.65 -3.47
C ASP A 12 6.31 9.61 -2.41
N ALA A 13 5.38 10.50 -2.78
CA ALA A 13 4.69 11.39 -1.84
C ALA A 13 3.84 10.59 -0.84
N THR A 14 3.22 9.52 -1.31
CA THR A 14 2.44 8.57 -0.53
C THR A 14 3.31 7.78 0.44
N ILE A 15 4.44 7.24 -0.04
CA ILE A 15 5.43 6.55 0.80
C ILE A 15 5.91 7.52 1.88
N ALA A 16 6.19 8.77 1.53
CA ALA A 16 6.55 9.80 2.49
C ALA A 16 5.41 10.09 3.49
N ALA A 17 4.16 10.21 3.05
CA ALA A 17 3.00 10.45 3.92
C ALA A 17 2.75 9.27 4.89
N LEU A 18 2.85 8.03 4.39
CA LEU A 18 2.74 6.82 5.21
C LEU A 18 3.94 6.66 6.16
N GLN A 19 5.15 7.05 5.77
CA GLN A 19 6.31 7.12 6.67
C GLN A 19 6.15 8.17 7.77
N GLN A 20 5.40 9.25 7.52
CA GLN A 20 4.99 10.22 8.55
C GLN A 20 3.87 9.70 9.47
N GLY A 21 3.32 8.51 9.17
CA GLY A 21 2.36 7.77 9.98
C GLY A 21 1.00 7.62 9.29
N VAL A 22 0.49 6.39 9.20
CA VAL A 22 -0.81 6.06 8.57
C VAL A 22 -1.99 6.83 9.19
N THR A 23 -1.85 7.30 10.43
CA THR A 23 -2.86 8.11 11.13
C THR A 23 -2.93 9.56 10.63
N SER A 24 -1.94 10.01 9.85
CA SER A 24 -1.88 11.37 9.32
C SER A 24 -2.42 11.49 7.90
N ILE A 25 -2.73 10.37 7.25
CA ILE A 25 -3.21 10.35 5.87
C ILE A 25 -4.74 10.31 5.88
N PRO A 26 -5.41 11.17 5.11
CA PRO A 26 -6.85 11.08 4.93
C PRO A 26 -7.26 9.74 4.28
N LEU A 27 -8.41 9.22 4.70
CA LEU A 27 -8.98 7.94 4.24
C LEU A 27 -9.11 7.88 2.71
N ASP A 28 -9.59 8.95 2.08
CA ASP A 28 -9.73 9.04 0.61
C ASP A 28 -8.39 8.89 -0.12
N GLU A 29 -7.31 9.45 0.44
CA GLU A 29 -5.97 9.35 -0.14
C GLU A 29 -5.43 7.92 0.03
N ALA A 30 -5.59 7.33 1.22
CA ALA A 30 -5.25 5.92 1.46
C ALA A 30 -5.97 4.97 0.48
N ILE A 31 -7.25 5.23 0.20
CA ILE A 31 -8.03 4.45 -0.77
C ILE A 31 -7.47 4.63 -2.20
N ALA A 32 -7.20 5.86 -2.64
CA ALA A 32 -6.67 6.12 -3.99
C ALA A 32 -5.29 5.47 -4.21
N ILE A 33 -4.47 5.44 -3.17
CA ILE A 33 -3.17 4.77 -3.14
C ILE A 33 -3.35 3.27 -3.36
N ILE A 34 -4.24 2.65 -2.58
CA ILE A 34 -4.53 1.22 -2.66
C ILE A 34 -5.01 0.86 -4.07
N GLU A 35 -5.90 1.65 -4.66
CA GLU A 35 -6.39 1.40 -6.03
C GLU A 35 -5.28 1.50 -7.08
N THR A 36 -4.35 2.45 -6.91
CA THR A 36 -3.17 2.58 -7.77
C THR A 36 -2.26 1.35 -7.69
N TRP A 37 -2.07 0.80 -6.50
CA TRP A 37 -1.31 -0.43 -6.31
C TRP A 37 -2.03 -1.67 -6.81
N GLN A 38 -3.34 -1.79 -6.57
CA GLN A 38 -4.15 -2.87 -7.13
C GLN A 38 -4.05 -2.91 -8.66
N SER A 39 -4.05 -1.75 -9.33
CA SER A 39 -3.90 -1.69 -10.78
C SER A 39 -2.51 -2.08 -11.25
N GLN A 40 -1.45 -1.76 -10.49
CA GLN A 40 -0.07 -2.14 -10.83
C GLN A 40 0.22 -3.61 -10.56
N LEU A 41 -0.42 -4.18 -9.54
CA LEU A 41 -0.26 -5.56 -9.11
C LEU A 41 -1.36 -6.47 -9.65
N GLN A 42 -2.10 -6.01 -10.65
CA GLN A 42 -3.24 -6.75 -11.20
C GLN A 42 -2.80 -8.14 -11.68
N GLY A 43 -3.44 -9.19 -11.15
CA GLY A 43 -3.08 -10.58 -11.42
C GLY A 43 -2.07 -11.18 -10.44
N HIS A 44 -1.73 -10.48 -9.35
CA HIS A 44 -0.96 -10.96 -8.22
C HIS A 44 -1.84 -11.01 -6.95
N ASP A 45 -1.57 -11.95 -6.05
CA ASP A 45 -2.33 -12.13 -4.80
C ASP A 45 -2.41 -10.83 -3.96
N LEU A 46 -1.30 -10.08 -3.85
CA LEU A 46 -1.25 -8.73 -3.28
C LEU A 46 -2.35 -7.75 -3.74
N ALA A 47 -2.83 -7.84 -4.99
CA ALA A 47 -3.92 -6.97 -5.43
C ALA A 47 -5.25 -7.34 -4.78
N GLU A 48 -5.46 -8.61 -4.44
CA GLU A 48 -6.64 -9.10 -3.70
C GLU A 48 -6.57 -8.63 -2.25
N ASP A 49 -5.43 -8.80 -1.58
CA ASP A 49 -5.23 -8.38 -0.19
C ASP A 49 -5.41 -6.84 -0.03
N LEU A 50 -4.88 -6.07 -0.99
CA LEU A 50 -5.09 -4.63 -1.06
C LEU A 50 -6.59 -4.27 -1.20
N GLY A 51 -7.38 -5.10 -1.89
CA GLY A 51 -8.82 -4.92 -1.98
C GLY A 51 -9.52 -5.13 -0.64
N GLU A 52 -9.08 -6.13 0.12
CA GLU A 52 -9.56 -6.37 1.48
C GLU A 52 -9.20 -5.23 2.42
N LEU A 53 -7.98 -4.69 2.31
CA LEU A 53 -7.55 -3.51 3.07
C LEU A 53 -8.43 -2.30 2.75
N LYS A 54 -8.75 -2.05 1.48
CA LYS A 54 -9.68 -0.98 1.08
C LYS A 54 -11.04 -1.16 1.75
N ALA A 55 -11.58 -2.37 1.73
CA ALA A 55 -12.85 -2.66 2.36
C ALA A 55 -12.79 -2.46 3.88
N ALA A 56 -11.71 -2.90 4.55
CA ALA A 56 -11.53 -2.72 5.98
C ALA A 56 -11.44 -1.23 6.37
N LEU A 57 -10.73 -0.43 5.56
CA LEU A 57 -10.65 1.02 5.69
C LEU A 57 -12.02 1.69 5.56
N GLN A 58 -12.83 1.29 4.58
CA GLN A 58 -14.19 1.80 4.39
C GLN A 58 -15.14 1.42 5.53
N ASN A 59 -14.97 0.23 6.10
CA ASN A 59 -15.75 -0.23 7.26
C ASN A 59 -15.25 0.37 8.59
N GLY A 60 -14.07 1.00 8.60
CA GLY A 60 -13.48 1.60 9.80
C GLY A 60 -13.06 0.59 10.88
N ASN A 61 -12.77 -0.66 10.49
CA ASN A 61 -12.45 -1.73 11.44
C ASN A 61 -10.95 -1.77 11.74
N SER A 62 -10.48 -0.92 12.67
CA SER A 62 -9.06 -0.72 12.98
C SER A 62 -8.27 -2.00 13.25
N GLY A 63 -8.87 -3.00 13.90
CA GLY A 63 -8.21 -4.27 14.18
C GLY A 63 -7.94 -5.12 12.94
N GLU A 64 -8.83 -5.07 11.94
CA GLU A 64 -8.60 -5.74 10.66
C GLU A 64 -7.68 -4.93 9.76
N ILE A 65 -7.80 -3.60 9.76
CA ILE A 65 -6.88 -2.71 9.04
C ILE A 65 -5.44 -2.97 9.50
N ALA A 66 -5.19 -3.05 10.81
CA ALA A 66 -3.87 -3.30 11.36
C ALA A 66 -3.28 -4.64 10.89
N LYS A 67 -4.08 -5.71 10.91
CA LYS A 67 -3.65 -7.04 10.44
C LYS A 67 -3.35 -7.05 8.95
N LEU A 68 -4.29 -6.57 8.13
CA LEU A 68 -4.12 -6.53 6.68
C LEU A 68 -2.90 -5.71 6.27
N LEU A 69 -2.66 -4.57 6.93
CA LEU A 69 -1.45 -3.77 6.69
C LEU A 69 -0.15 -4.53 7.00
N ILE A 70 -0.13 -5.31 8.07
CA ILE A 70 1.03 -6.13 8.44
C ILE A 70 1.22 -7.25 7.41
N ASP A 71 0.16 -8.02 7.12
CA ASP A 71 0.20 -9.16 6.19
C ASP A 71 0.63 -8.72 4.78
N ILE A 72 -0.02 -7.69 4.21
CA ILE A 72 0.35 -7.12 2.90
C ILE A 72 1.78 -6.57 2.93
N GLY A 73 2.20 -6.01 4.07
CA GLY A 73 3.55 -5.50 4.27
C GLY A 73 4.62 -6.58 4.16
N GLU A 74 4.36 -7.75 4.76
CA GLU A 74 5.22 -8.92 4.71
C GLU A 74 5.22 -9.54 3.30
N ASP A 75 4.04 -9.69 2.69
CA ASP A 75 3.90 -10.28 1.36
C ASP A 75 4.51 -9.41 0.27
N ALA A 76 4.36 -8.09 0.33
CA ALA A 76 4.99 -7.18 -0.64
C ALA A 76 6.52 -7.20 -0.50
N SER A 77 7.03 -7.31 0.74
CA SER A 77 8.45 -7.46 1.01
C SER A 77 8.98 -8.81 0.50
N GLY A 78 8.21 -9.90 0.65
CA GLY A 78 8.54 -11.22 0.11
C GLY A 78 8.52 -11.26 -1.41
N ALA A 79 7.45 -10.74 -2.03
CA ALA A 79 7.24 -10.67 -3.47
C ALA A 79 8.32 -9.83 -4.18
N SER A 80 8.88 -8.81 -3.50
CA SER A 80 9.98 -8.03 -4.03
C SER A 80 11.19 -8.90 -4.44
N SER A 81 11.44 -10.02 -3.75
CA SER A 81 12.57 -10.92 -4.04
C SER A 81 12.44 -11.69 -5.35
N ILE A 82 11.22 -11.79 -5.89
CA ILE A 82 10.88 -12.51 -7.12
C ILE A 82 10.35 -11.58 -8.22
N ALA A 83 10.12 -10.31 -7.90
CA ALA A 83 9.67 -9.29 -8.85
C ALA A 83 10.82 -8.80 -9.76
N PRO A 84 10.50 -8.32 -10.97
CA PRO A 84 11.50 -7.70 -11.85
C PRO A 84 12.17 -6.49 -11.16
N SER A 85 13.46 -6.28 -11.46
CA SER A 85 14.31 -5.29 -10.77
C SER A 85 13.78 -3.85 -10.78
N GLU A 86 12.94 -3.51 -11.75
CA GLU A 86 12.28 -2.20 -11.87
C GLU A 86 11.16 -1.99 -10.83
N VAL A 87 10.52 -3.07 -10.38
CA VAL A 87 9.36 -3.06 -9.47
C VAL A 87 9.76 -3.46 -8.05
N MET A 88 10.80 -4.28 -7.92
CA MET A 88 11.40 -4.70 -6.64
C MET A 88 11.59 -3.57 -5.60
N PRO A 89 12.27 -2.45 -5.91
CA PRO A 89 12.49 -1.39 -4.91
C PRO A 89 11.17 -0.76 -4.44
N ARG A 90 10.18 -0.65 -5.34
CA ARG A 90 8.87 -0.10 -5.00
C ARG A 90 8.06 -1.05 -4.13
N LEU A 91 8.09 -2.35 -4.42
CA LEU A 91 7.45 -3.38 -3.60
C LEU A 91 8.06 -3.47 -2.20
N GLN A 92 9.39 -3.37 -2.09
CA GLN A 92 10.05 -3.28 -0.78
C GLN A 92 9.62 -2.06 0.01
N GLN A 93 9.61 -0.88 -0.63
CA GLN A 93 9.20 0.35 0.05
C GLN A 93 7.73 0.28 0.48
N LEU A 94 6.84 -0.18 -0.39
CA LEU A 94 5.43 -0.41 -0.07
C LEU A 94 5.30 -1.35 1.14
N GLY A 95 5.96 -2.51 1.08
CA GLY A 95 5.86 -3.54 2.11
C GLY A 95 6.31 -3.02 3.47
N GLN A 96 7.46 -2.36 3.52
CA GLN A 96 8.00 -1.77 4.74
C GLN A 96 7.08 -0.70 5.34
N VAL A 97 6.43 0.08 4.49
CA VAL A 97 5.56 1.17 4.90
C VAL A 97 4.23 0.63 5.44
N LEU A 98 3.60 -0.32 4.75
CA LEU A 98 2.36 -0.95 5.20
C LEU A 98 2.57 -1.72 6.50
N TYR A 99 3.69 -2.45 6.61
CA TYR A 99 4.06 -3.15 7.84
C TYR A 99 4.18 -2.21 9.04
N GLN A 100 4.90 -1.09 8.88
CA GLN A 100 5.02 -0.09 9.94
C GLN A 100 3.68 0.58 10.27
N ALA A 101 2.87 0.87 9.25
CA ALA A 101 1.54 1.44 9.41
C ALA A 101 0.62 0.53 10.22
N GLY A 102 0.57 -0.76 9.92
CA GLY A 102 -0.23 -1.73 10.66
C GLY A 102 0.18 -1.86 12.12
N HIS A 103 1.49 -1.84 12.40
CA HIS A 103 2.02 -1.82 13.77
C HIS A 103 1.78 -0.50 14.52
N ALA A 104 1.55 0.61 13.82
CA ALA A 104 1.26 1.90 14.43
C ALA A 104 -0.21 2.02 14.90
N ILE A 105 -1.12 1.22 14.33
CA ILE A 105 -2.52 1.16 14.75
C ILE A 105 -2.61 0.38 16.06
N LYS A 106 -3.19 1.01 17.10
CA LYS A 106 -3.37 0.48 18.46
C LYS A 106 -4.81 0.14 18.77
#